data_AF-G8THM9-F1
#
_entry.id   AF-G8THM9-F1
#
_cell.length_a   1.000
_cell.length_b   1.000
_cell.length_c   1.000
_cell.angle_alpha   90.00
_cell.angle_beta   90.00
_cell.angle_gamma   90.00
#
_symmetry.space_group_name_H-M   'P 1'
#
loop_
_entity.id
_entity.type
_entity.pdbx_description
1 polymer ?
#
loop_
_entity_poly.entity_id
_entity_poly.type
_entity_poly.pdbx_seq_one_letter_code
_entity_poly.pdbx_strand_id
1 'polypeptide(L)'
;MKMNLTQMKSFLTFDLPLETRYIGTTFTTTHHQLKVAYPGWTLRATRQKLLARYWFWNVLMHFVILYSLAVVLTLPFNTHLNQFYLAAVVTVGAISFTIITITQYGPRFFSDFLPKLETITAEFEARQNELLKGQLQIGLKNQIVREYEKLGFVLDQISSQRERLDTLQTEMPKCRREQLHTFSLVLIYYAFYKSAGLKGLQVNDKTARQLMKLLGKDQGGIKDNLQLILGKKQELSQRNRTEIQNRFNDVYAFFEELGFSEGISLLKNMESKFRE
;
A
#
# COMPACT_ATOMS: atom_id res chain seq x y z
N MET A 1 -15.64 33.81 39.04
CA MET A 1 -15.09 32.57 39.60
C MET A 1 -15.12 32.69 41.12
N LYS A 2 -15.95 31.91 41.81
CA LYS A 2 -16.00 31.94 43.29
C LYS A 2 -14.86 31.08 43.82
N MET A 3 -13.82 31.69 44.41
CA MET A 3 -12.78 30.94 45.12
C MET A 3 -13.36 30.39 46.42
N ASN A 4 -13.17 29.10 46.68
CA ASN A 4 -13.51 28.51 47.98
C ASN A 4 -12.51 29.01 49.05
N LEU A 5 -12.94 29.14 50.31
CA LEU A 5 -12.12 29.55 51.45
C LEU A 5 -10.83 28.72 51.56
N THR A 6 -10.89 27.43 51.24
CA THR A 6 -9.74 26.52 51.19
C THR A 6 -8.71 26.93 50.12
N GLN A 7 -9.17 27.38 48.95
CA GLN A 7 -8.29 27.86 47.87
C GLN A 7 -7.66 29.22 48.23
N MET A 8 -8.38 30.06 48.97
CA MET A 8 -7.83 31.34 49.43
C MET A 8 -6.73 31.10 50.47
N LYS A 9 -6.92 30.17 51.40
CA LYS A 9 -5.90 29.78 52.37
C LYS A 9 -4.66 29.22 51.70
N SER A 10 -4.81 28.27 50.77
CA SER A 10 -3.66 27.66 50.07
C SER A 10 -2.96 28.62 49.11
N PHE A 11 -3.66 29.66 48.65
CA PHE A 11 -3.05 30.75 47.91
C PHE A 11 -2.18 31.63 48.82
N LEU A 12 -2.68 32.01 50.00
CA LEU A 12 -1.93 32.80 51.00
C LEU A 12 -0.69 32.09 51.56
N THR A 13 -0.70 30.75 51.62
CA THR A 13 0.47 29.97 52.04
C THR A 13 1.38 29.58 50.86
N PHE A 14 0.98 29.90 49.64
CA PHE A 14 1.65 29.53 48.40
C PHE A 14 1.79 28.01 48.19
N ASP A 15 0.91 27.20 48.79
CA ASP A 15 0.96 25.74 48.68
C ASP A 15 0.27 25.24 47.40
N LEU A 16 -0.77 25.94 46.95
CA LEU A 16 -1.56 25.51 45.78
C LEU A 16 -0.73 25.34 44.49
N PRO A 17 0.17 26.28 44.12
CA PRO A 17 1.01 26.12 42.93
C PRO A 17 1.99 24.94 43.00
N LEU A 18 2.26 24.41 44.20
CA LEU A 18 3.21 23.33 44.46
C LEU A 18 2.54 21.96 44.54
N GLU A 19 1.20 21.90 44.58
CA GLU A 19 0.46 20.65 44.66
C GLU A 19 0.55 19.85 43.34
N THR A 20 1.04 18.62 43.39
CA THR A 20 1.22 17.76 42.20
C THR A 20 -0.06 17.62 41.38
N ARG A 21 -1.21 17.45 42.05
CA ARG A 21 -2.51 17.34 41.38
C ARG A 21 -2.86 18.60 40.60
N TYR A 22 -2.65 19.77 41.20
CA TYR A 22 -2.90 21.06 40.55
C TYR A 22 -1.98 21.28 39.34
N ILE A 23 -0.68 20.96 39.48
CA ILE A 23 0.29 21.04 38.37
C ILE A 23 -0.16 20.11 37.23
N GLY A 24 -0.55 18.87 37.54
CA GLY A 24 -0.99 17.88 36.56
C GLY A 24 -2.26 18.30 35.82
N THR A 25 -3.28 18.77 36.53
CA THR A 25 -4.52 19.26 35.91
C THR A 25 -4.27 20.52 35.08
N THR A 26 -3.41 21.42 35.55
CA THR A 26 -3.09 22.65 34.81
C THR A 26 -2.28 22.32 33.56
N PHE A 27 -1.34 21.38 33.62
CA PHE A 27 -0.57 20.91 32.48
C PHE A 27 -1.46 20.29 31.41
N THR A 28 -2.28 19.31 31.78
CA THR A 28 -3.17 18.61 30.85
C THR A 28 -4.18 19.55 30.20
N THR A 29 -4.81 20.42 30.99
CA THR A 29 -5.79 21.41 30.49
C THR A 29 -5.11 22.42 29.56
N THR A 30 -3.97 22.98 29.96
CA THR A 30 -3.24 23.96 29.15
C THR A 30 -2.73 23.33 27.87
N HIS A 31 -2.18 22.12 27.93
CA HIS A 31 -1.70 21.38 26.76
C HIS A 31 -2.84 21.14 25.77
N HIS A 32 -3.97 20.61 26.25
CA HIS A 32 -5.13 20.33 25.42
C HIS A 32 -5.67 21.58 24.74
N GLN A 33 -5.89 22.66 25.50
CA GLN A 33 -6.38 23.93 24.96
C GLN A 33 -5.45 24.50 23.87
N LEU A 34 -4.13 24.51 24.13
CA LEU A 34 -3.17 25.05 23.17
C LEU A 34 -2.94 24.12 21.98
N LYS A 35 -3.08 22.81 22.14
CA LYS A 35 -2.98 21.84 21.04
C LYS A 35 -4.16 21.97 20.06
N VAL A 36 -5.36 22.24 20.58
CA VAL A 36 -6.55 22.52 19.76
C VAL A 36 -6.36 23.82 18.96
N ALA A 37 -5.83 24.88 19.59
CA ALA A 37 -5.57 26.15 18.91
C ALA A 37 -4.36 26.09 17.95
N TYR A 38 -3.34 25.31 18.29
CA TYR A 38 -2.07 25.22 17.57
C TYR A 38 -1.65 23.74 17.43
N PRO A 39 -1.95 23.07 16.30
CA PRO A 39 -1.64 21.66 16.11
C PRO A 39 -0.15 21.30 16.29
N GLY A 40 0.76 22.24 16.04
CA GLY A 40 2.21 22.08 16.27
C GLY A 40 2.66 22.24 17.73
N TRP A 41 1.75 22.51 18.68
CA TRP A 41 2.12 22.75 20.08
C TRP A 41 2.74 21.51 20.73
N THR A 42 3.89 21.69 21.38
CA THR A 42 4.69 20.60 21.96
C THR A 42 4.56 20.55 23.49
N LEU A 43 4.92 19.41 24.09
CA LEU A 43 4.99 19.28 25.55
C LEU A 43 6.00 20.26 26.17
N ARG A 44 7.14 20.47 25.49
CA ARG A 44 8.16 21.45 25.89
C ARG A 44 7.60 22.88 25.94
N ALA A 45 6.80 23.29 24.95
CA ALA A 45 6.16 24.60 24.94
C ALA A 45 5.16 24.76 26.10
N THR A 46 4.40 23.70 26.42
CA THR A 46 3.49 23.67 27.57
C THR A 46 4.26 23.84 28.88
N ARG A 47 5.36 23.08 29.06
CA ARG A 47 6.26 23.20 30.20
C ARG A 47 6.76 24.63 30.35
N GLN A 48 7.28 25.25 29.29
CA GLN A 48 7.76 26.64 29.31
C GLN A 48 6.65 27.63 29.67
N LYS A 49 5.42 27.44 29.16
CA LYS A 49 4.28 28.28 29.50
C LYS A 49 3.92 28.20 30.99
N LEU A 50 4.01 27.01 31.59
CA LEU A 50 3.77 26.84 33.03
C LEU A 50 4.89 27.41 33.90
N LEU A 51 6.15 27.28 33.48
CA LEU A 51 7.29 27.94 34.12
C LEU A 51 7.08 29.46 34.14
N ALA A 52 6.72 30.05 33.00
CA ALA A 52 6.40 31.48 32.91
C ALA A 52 5.20 31.84 33.79
N ARG A 53 4.14 31.03 33.79
CA ARG A 53 2.96 31.26 34.65
C ARG A 53 3.30 31.20 36.13
N TYR A 54 4.17 30.29 36.56
CA TYR A 54 4.62 30.21 37.95
C TYR A 54 5.26 31.54 38.39
N TRP A 55 6.24 32.04 37.63
CA TRP A 55 6.97 33.25 37.99
C TRP A 55 6.15 34.54 37.82
N PHE A 56 5.54 34.73 36.65
CA PHE A 56 4.88 36.00 36.33
C PHE A 56 3.47 36.13 36.88
N TRP A 57 2.79 35.01 37.15
CA TRP A 57 1.44 35.06 37.69
C TRP A 57 1.42 34.68 39.16
N ASN A 58 1.87 33.48 39.51
CA ASN A 58 1.70 32.99 40.88
C ASN A 58 2.60 33.77 41.85
N VAL A 59 3.91 33.80 41.62
CA VAL A 59 4.89 34.48 42.49
C VAL A 59 4.59 35.98 42.56
N LEU A 60 4.40 36.64 41.41
CA LEU A 60 4.13 38.07 41.34
C LEU A 60 2.82 38.43 42.06
N MET A 61 1.71 37.73 41.78
CA MET A 61 0.42 38.06 42.41
C MET A 61 0.43 37.79 43.91
N HIS A 62 1.08 36.71 44.36
CA HIS A 62 1.21 36.42 45.78
C HIS A 62 2.01 37.52 46.50
N PHE A 63 3.11 37.98 45.90
CA PHE A 63 3.87 39.12 46.43
C PHE A 63 3.03 40.40 46.46
N VAL A 64 2.36 40.75 45.36
CA VAL A 64 1.52 41.96 45.27
C VAL A 64 0.46 41.94 46.37
N ILE A 65 -0.22 40.81 46.60
CA ILE A 65 -1.26 40.69 47.63
C ILE A 65 -0.68 40.87 49.04
N LEU A 66 0.41 40.19 49.37
CA LEU A 66 1.07 40.33 50.68
C LEU A 66 1.60 41.75 50.92
N TYR A 67 2.21 42.34 49.89
CA TYR A 67 2.79 43.67 49.95
C TYR A 67 1.71 44.75 50.06
N SER A 68 0.65 44.68 49.24
CA SER A 68 -0.50 45.58 49.34
C SER A 68 -1.17 45.50 50.71
N LEU A 69 -1.31 44.29 51.27
CA LEU A 69 -1.85 44.13 52.63
C LEU A 69 -0.95 44.82 53.68
N ALA A 70 0.37 44.66 53.59
CA ALA A 70 1.31 45.34 54.48
C ALA A 70 1.26 46.88 54.35
N VAL A 71 1.16 47.40 53.13
CA VAL A 71 1.01 48.85 52.89
C VAL A 71 -0.30 49.36 53.50
N VAL A 72 -1.42 48.66 53.28
CA VAL A 72 -2.72 49.05 53.86
C VAL A 72 -2.68 49.03 55.39
N LEU A 73 -2.05 48.03 56.00
CA LEU A 73 -1.93 47.93 57.46
C LEU A 73 -1.05 49.03 58.08
N THR A 74 -0.05 49.52 57.35
CA THR A 74 0.85 50.58 57.85
C THR A 74 0.33 52.00 57.60
N LEU A 75 -0.65 52.15 56.72
CA LEU A 75 -1.22 53.44 56.32
C LEU A 75 -1.84 54.24 57.49
N PRO A 76 -2.62 53.64 58.43
CA PRO A 76 -3.20 54.37 59.57
C PRO A 76 -2.15 54.93 60.54
N PHE A 77 -0.94 54.37 60.55
CA PHE A 77 0.14 54.76 61.46
C PHE A 77 1.03 55.88 60.90
N ASN A 78 0.81 56.29 59.64
CA ASN A 78 1.51 57.41 59.02
C ASN A 78 0.59 58.64 58.95
N THR A 79 0.63 59.47 59.99
CA THR A 79 -0.18 60.71 60.08
C THR A 79 0.28 61.82 59.11
N HIS A 80 1.49 61.73 58.57
CA HIS A 80 2.05 62.68 57.62
C HIS A 80 2.61 61.97 56.38
N LEU A 81 1.79 61.81 55.35
CA LEU A 81 2.24 61.29 54.05
C LEU A 81 3.16 62.32 53.37
N ASN A 82 4.47 62.18 53.57
CA ASN A 82 5.50 62.97 52.90
C ASN A 82 5.52 62.65 51.39
N GLN A 83 5.90 63.61 50.54
CA GLN A 83 6.09 63.42 49.10
C GLN A 83 7.04 62.25 48.76
N PHE A 84 7.97 61.91 49.65
CA PHE A 84 8.89 60.79 49.49
C PHE A 84 8.29 59.41 49.87
N TYR A 85 7.09 59.37 50.45
CA TYR A 85 6.48 58.13 50.93
C TYR A 85 6.29 57.10 49.81
N LEU A 86 5.75 57.52 48.65
CA LEU A 86 5.52 56.62 47.53
C LEU A 86 6.82 56.05 46.96
N ALA A 87 7.86 56.87 46.85
CA ALA A 87 9.18 56.41 46.43
C ALA A 87 9.78 55.41 47.43
N ALA A 88 9.66 55.67 48.73
CA ALA A 88 10.11 54.75 49.76
C ALA A 88 9.35 53.41 49.71
N VAL A 89 8.03 53.44 49.55
CA VAL A 89 7.18 52.25 49.37
C VAL A 89 7.68 51.44 48.17
N VAL A 90 7.77 52.03 46.98
CA VAL A 90 8.23 51.32 45.76
C VAL A 90 9.62 50.72 45.94
N THR A 91 10.58 51.47 46.50
CA THR A 91 11.94 50.97 46.72
C THR A 91 11.97 49.80 47.70
N VAL A 92 11.27 49.91 48.84
CA VAL A 92 11.18 48.82 49.82
C VAL A 92 10.49 47.61 49.19
N GLY A 93 9.43 47.81 48.40
CA GLY A 93 8.75 46.74 47.68
C GLY A 93 9.69 45.99 46.72
N ALA A 94 10.48 46.70 45.93
CA ALA A 94 11.44 46.07 45.00
C ALA A 94 12.52 45.26 45.73
N ILE A 95 13.05 45.79 46.85
CA ILE A 95 14.04 45.09 47.68
C ILE A 95 13.41 43.84 48.32
N SER A 96 12.23 43.97 48.93
CA SER A 96 11.50 42.85 49.54
C SER A 96 11.16 41.77 48.51
N PHE A 97 10.72 42.16 47.31
CA PHE A 97 10.44 41.21 46.23
C PHE A 97 11.66 40.38 45.88
N THR A 98 12.82 41.04 45.74
CA THR A 98 14.09 40.38 45.42
C THR A 98 14.48 39.37 46.50
N ILE A 99 14.43 39.79 47.77
CA ILE A 99 14.80 38.93 48.91
C ILE A 99 13.86 37.72 49.00
N ILE A 100 12.54 37.92 48.94
CA ILE A 100 11.57 36.80 49.03
C ILE A 100 11.70 35.87 47.82
N THR A 101 11.96 36.42 46.62
CA THR A 101 12.22 35.63 45.41
C THR A 101 13.41 34.71 45.58
N ILE A 102 14.53 35.20 46.09
CA ILE A 102 15.75 34.40 46.26
C ILE A 102 15.63 33.42 47.43
N THR A 103 15.03 33.83 48.55
CA THR A 103 15.06 33.05 49.80
C THR A 103 13.89 32.08 49.97
N GLN A 104 12.71 32.41 49.43
CA GLN A 104 11.49 31.59 49.60
C GLN A 104 11.07 30.92 48.30
N TYR A 105 10.85 31.71 47.23
CA TYR A 105 10.30 31.16 45.99
C TYR A 105 11.33 30.35 45.20
N GLY A 106 12.60 30.79 45.18
CA GLY A 106 13.69 30.11 44.49
C GLY A 106 13.89 28.68 44.98
N PRO A 107 14.18 28.46 46.27
CA PRO A 107 14.38 27.12 46.81
C PRO A 107 13.18 26.21 46.56
N ARG A 108 11.95 26.66 46.84
CA ARG A 108 10.72 25.88 46.59
C ARG A 108 10.49 25.57 45.10
N PHE A 109 10.85 26.50 44.23
CA PHE A 109 10.77 26.28 42.78
C PHE A 109 11.69 25.14 42.34
N PHE A 110 12.96 25.16 42.75
CA PHE A 110 13.94 24.17 42.34
C PHE A 110 13.78 22.82 43.06
N SER A 111 13.40 22.83 44.34
CA SER A 111 13.28 21.60 45.12
C SER A 111 11.95 20.87 44.93
N ASP A 112 10.87 21.58 44.59
CA ASP A 112 9.52 21.01 44.62
C ASP A 112 8.77 21.19 43.29
N PHE A 113 8.54 22.43 42.85
CA PHE A 113 7.74 22.69 41.66
C PHE A 113 8.35 22.10 40.38
N LEU A 114 9.64 22.36 40.15
CA LEU A 114 10.33 21.97 38.93
C LEU A 114 10.42 20.44 38.77
N PRO A 115 10.88 19.67 39.78
CA PRO A 115 10.88 18.20 39.71
C PRO A 115 9.47 17.63 39.44
N LYS A 116 8.44 18.10 40.14
CA LYS A 116 7.05 17.64 39.92
C LYS A 116 6.58 17.91 38.50
N LEU A 117 6.86 19.09 37.97
CA LEU A 117 6.51 19.45 36.59
C LEU A 117 7.25 18.56 35.57
N GLU A 118 8.52 18.24 35.82
CA GLU A 118 9.29 17.33 34.97
C GLU A 118 8.75 15.90 35.01
N THR A 119 8.43 15.37 36.20
CA THR A 119 7.80 14.06 36.35
C THR A 119 6.48 13.98 35.59
N ILE A 120 5.60 14.98 35.75
CA ILE A 120 4.32 15.05 35.02
C ILE A 120 4.53 15.12 33.50
N THR A 121 5.53 15.89 33.05
CA THR A 121 5.85 16.00 31.62
C THR A 121 6.32 14.65 31.07
N ALA A 122 7.20 13.95 31.79
CA ALA A 122 7.71 12.65 31.40
C ALA A 122 6.63 11.55 31.41
N GLU A 123 5.76 11.52 32.43
CA GLU A 123 4.62 10.59 32.48
C GLU A 123 3.66 10.82 31.31
N PHE A 124 3.39 12.08 30.96
CA PHE A 124 2.52 12.42 29.85
C PHE A 124 3.13 12.01 28.50
N GLU A 125 4.43 12.26 28.32
CA GLU A 125 5.18 11.83 27.13
C GLU A 125 5.20 10.30 26.99
N ALA A 126 5.46 9.57 28.08
CA ALA A 126 5.42 8.12 28.11
C ALA A 126 4.04 7.58 27.68
N ARG A 127 2.95 8.14 28.23
CA ARG A 127 1.59 7.75 27.83
C ARG A 127 1.30 8.04 26.36
N GLN A 128 1.74 9.19 25.82
CA GLN A 128 1.57 9.48 24.39
C GLN A 128 2.34 8.51 23.51
N ASN A 129 3.57 8.17 23.89
CA ASN A 129 4.40 7.22 23.17
C ASN A 129 3.81 5.80 23.20
N GLU A 130 3.24 5.37 24.34
CA GLU A 130 2.54 4.09 24.46
C GLU A 130 1.29 4.04 23.57
N LEU A 131 0.48 5.10 23.57
CA LEU A 131 -0.70 5.19 22.69
C LEU A 131 -0.31 5.15 21.22
N LEU A 132 0.73 5.91 20.84
CA LEU A 132 1.25 5.92 19.47
C LEU A 132 1.78 4.54 19.06
N LYS A 133 2.53 3.87 19.94
CA LYS A 133 3.01 2.50 19.73
C LYS A 133 1.86 1.52 19.54
N GLY A 134 0.81 1.63 20.36
CA GLY A 134 -0.40 0.82 20.23
C GLY A 134 -1.12 1.04 18.89
N GLN A 135 -1.30 2.30 18.48
CA GLN A 135 -1.89 2.63 17.18
C GLN A 135 -1.06 2.09 16.01
N LEU A 136 0.26 2.22 16.08
CA LEU A 136 1.17 1.72 15.06
C LEU A 136 1.14 0.19 14.96
N GLN A 137 1.09 -0.51 16.10
CA GLN A 137 0.94 -1.97 16.13
C GLN A 137 -0.38 -2.42 15.50
N ILE A 138 -1.50 -1.75 15.81
CA ILE A 138 -2.80 -2.03 15.20
C ILE A 138 -2.75 -1.78 13.68
N GLY A 139 -2.19 -0.65 13.25
CA GLY A 139 -2.04 -0.31 11.85
C GLY A 139 -1.21 -1.33 11.07
N LEU A 140 -0.08 -1.75 11.63
CA LEU A 140 0.79 -2.77 11.05
C LEU A 140 0.09 -4.13 10.95
N LYS A 141 -0.62 -4.56 12.01
CA LYS A 141 -1.40 -5.80 12.00
C LYS A 141 -2.44 -5.79 10.88
N ASN A 142 -3.17 -4.68 10.73
CA ASN A 142 -4.18 -4.54 9.67
C ASN A 142 -3.55 -4.50 8.27
N GLN A 143 -2.35 -3.96 8.11
CA GLN A 143 -1.63 -4.02 6.84
C GLN A 143 -1.20 -5.44 6.50
N ILE A 144 -0.65 -6.17 7.48
CA ILE A 144 -0.23 -7.56 7.31
C ILE A 144 -1.42 -8.43 6.88
N VAL A 145 -2.57 -8.32 7.57
CA VAL A 145 -3.79 -9.07 7.21
C VAL A 145 -4.21 -8.80 5.77
N ARG A 146 -4.23 -7.53 5.33
CA ARG A 146 -4.58 -7.18 3.94
C ARG A 146 -3.61 -7.77 2.92
N GLU A 147 -2.31 -7.83 3.21
CA GLU A 147 -1.34 -8.45 2.31
C GLU A 147 -1.50 -9.98 2.27
N TYR A 148 -1.83 -10.63 3.38
CA TYR A 148 -2.17 -12.06 3.38
C TYR A 148 -3.44 -12.37 2.57
N GLU A 149 -4.47 -11.52 2.65
CA GLU A 149 -5.69 -11.66 1.84
C GLU A 149 -5.41 -11.55 0.34
N LYS A 150 -4.60 -10.56 -0.07
CA LYS A 150 -4.16 -10.42 -1.47
C LYS A 150 -3.37 -11.64 -1.94
N LEU A 151 -2.47 -12.14 -1.09
CA LEU A 151 -1.66 -13.32 -1.42
C LEU A 151 -2.55 -14.57 -1.57
N GLY A 152 -3.56 -14.72 -0.72
CA GLY A 152 -4.57 -15.78 -0.86
C GLY A 152 -5.29 -15.71 -2.20
N PHE A 153 -5.77 -14.53 -2.60
CA PHE A 153 -6.43 -14.33 -3.90
C PHE A 153 -5.51 -14.66 -5.09
N VAL A 154 -4.24 -14.27 -5.04
CA VAL A 154 -3.25 -14.59 -6.08
C VAL A 154 -3.02 -16.11 -6.15
N LEU A 155 -2.92 -16.78 -5.00
CA LEU A 155 -2.76 -18.23 -4.93
C LEU A 155 -3.95 -18.95 -5.59
N ASP A 156 -5.18 -18.50 -5.32
CA ASP A 156 -6.39 -19.05 -5.92
C ASP A 156 -6.42 -18.86 -7.44
N GLN A 157 -6.00 -17.68 -7.93
CA GLN A 157 -5.86 -17.43 -9.36
C GLN A 157 -4.83 -18.35 -10.02
N ILE A 158 -3.67 -18.54 -9.39
CA ILE A 158 -2.62 -19.44 -9.89
C ILE A 158 -3.14 -20.89 -9.92
N SER A 159 -3.86 -21.31 -8.89
CA SER A 159 -4.50 -22.64 -8.83
C SER A 159 -5.48 -22.84 -9.99
N SER A 160 -6.37 -21.87 -10.24
CA SER A 160 -7.31 -21.91 -11.36
C SER A 160 -6.61 -21.92 -12.73
N GLN A 161 -5.55 -21.12 -12.90
CA GLN A 161 -4.77 -21.14 -14.14
C GLN A 161 -4.08 -22.48 -14.38
N ARG A 162 -3.55 -23.10 -13.32
CA ARG A 162 -2.93 -24.42 -13.39
C ARG A 162 -3.93 -25.48 -13.85
N GLU A 163 -5.14 -25.50 -13.29
CA GLU A 163 -6.20 -26.43 -13.69
C GLU A 163 -6.59 -26.27 -15.17
N ARG A 164 -6.70 -25.02 -15.65
CA ARG A 164 -6.93 -24.73 -17.07
C ARG A 164 -5.81 -25.26 -17.95
N LEU A 165 -4.55 -25.07 -17.53
CA LEU A 165 -3.39 -25.56 -18.26
C LEU A 165 -3.37 -27.08 -18.33
N ASP A 166 -3.67 -27.77 -17.23
CA ASP A 166 -3.76 -29.22 -17.17
C ASP A 166 -4.87 -29.74 -18.12
N THR A 167 -6.03 -29.05 -18.15
CA THR A 167 -7.13 -29.38 -19.08
C THR A 167 -6.69 -29.22 -20.54
N LEU A 168 -6.08 -28.09 -20.90
CA LEU A 168 -5.56 -27.84 -22.25
C LEU A 168 -4.52 -28.87 -22.66
N GLN A 169 -3.62 -29.25 -21.75
CA GLN A 169 -2.60 -30.26 -21.99
C GLN A 169 -3.21 -31.65 -22.25
N THR A 170 -4.37 -31.93 -21.66
CA THR A 170 -5.09 -33.21 -21.86
C THR A 170 -5.91 -33.22 -23.17
N GLU A 171 -6.41 -32.06 -23.61
CA GLU A 171 -7.23 -31.93 -24.83
C GLU A 171 -6.42 -31.80 -26.12
N MET A 172 -5.28 -31.08 -26.10
CA MET A 172 -4.43 -30.92 -27.29
C MET A 172 -4.04 -32.24 -27.98
N PRO A 173 -3.68 -33.33 -27.26
CA PRO A 173 -3.39 -34.62 -27.88
C PRO A 173 -4.60 -35.24 -28.58
N LYS A 174 -5.82 -35.02 -28.06
CA LYS A 174 -7.06 -35.51 -28.68
C LYS A 174 -7.29 -34.81 -30.02
N CYS A 175 -7.22 -33.47 -30.04
CA CYS A 175 -7.30 -32.69 -31.27
C CYS A 175 -6.21 -33.08 -32.27
N ARG A 176 -4.99 -33.39 -31.82
CA ARG A 176 -3.90 -33.82 -32.71
C ARG A 176 -4.17 -35.20 -33.33
N ARG A 177 -4.81 -36.13 -32.60
CA ARG A 177 -5.15 -37.48 -33.10
C ARG A 177 -6.29 -37.46 -34.13
N GLU A 178 -7.20 -36.50 -34.03
CA GLU A 178 -8.35 -36.36 -34.94
C GLU A 178 -8.02 -35.62 -36.24
N GLN A 179 -6.88 -34.92 -36.30
CA GLN A 179 -6.45 -34.25 -37.53
C GLN A 179 -5.93 -35.25 -38.57
N LEU A 180 -6.40 -35.10 -39.81
CA LEU A 180 -5.84 -35.79 -40.96
C LEU A 180 -4.32 -35.53 -41.08
N HIS A 181 -3.63 -36.52 -41.64
CA HIS A 181 -2.20 -36.44 -41.90
C HIS A 181 -1.86 -35.25 -42.82
N THR A 182 -0.69 -34.64 -42.66
CA THR A 182 -0.28 -33.47 -43.46
C THR A 182 -0.41 -33.73 -44.96
N PHE A 183 0.00 -34.91 -45.43
CA PHE A 183 -0.16 -35.31 -46.82
C PHE A 183 -1.63 -35.34 -47.26
N SER A 184 -2.53 -35.92 -46.46
CA SER A 184 -3.97 -35.95 -46.73
C SER A 184 -4.56 -34.54 -46.83
N LEU A 185 -4.17 -33.63 -45.93
CA LEU A 185 -4.61 -32.23 -45.96
C LEU A 185 -4.11 -31.50 -47.22
N VAL A 186 -2.87 -31.74 -47.65
CA VAL A 186 -2.33 -31.16 -48.89
C VAL A 186 -3.02 -31.74 -50.13
N LEU A 187 -3.37 -33.03 -50.13
CA LEU A 187 -4.18 -33.65 -51.20
C LEU A 187 -5.57 -33.02 -51.30
N ILE A 188 -6.25 -32.82 -50.16
CA ILE A 188 -7.55 -32.16 -50.11
C ILE A 188 -7.46 -30.75 -50.71
N TYR A 189 -6.48 -29.97 -50.25
CA TYR A 189 -6.25 -28.62 -50.78
C TYR A 189 -5.96 -28.65 -52.28
N TYR A 190 -5.12 -29.58 -52.75
CA TYR A 190 -4.80 -29.73 -54.16
C TYR A 190 -6.06 -30.00 -55.01
N ALA A 191 -6.92 -30.92 -54.56
CA ALA A 191 -8.15 -31.25 -55.28
C ALA A 191 -9.11 -30.06 -55.36
N PHE A 192 -9.30 -29.31 -54.27
CA PHE A 192 -10.08 -28.07 -54.30
C PHE A 192 -9.45 -26.99 -55.19
N TYR A 193 -8.14 -26.80 -55.09
CA TYR A 193 -7.43 -25.81 -55.89
C TYR A 193 -7.58 -26.09 -57.39
N LYS A 194 -7.51 -27.37 -57.79
CA LYS A 194 -7.63 -27.78 -59.19
C LYS A 194 -9.05 -27.75 -59.73
N SER A 195 -10.02 -28.21 -58.97
CA SER A 195 -11.45 -28.15 -59.35
C SER A 195 -11.94 -26.71 -59.48
N ALA A 196 -11.41 -25.79 -58.66
CA ALA A 196 -11.67 -24.36 -58.81
C ALA A 196 -11.06 -23.74 -60.09
N GLY A 197 -10.38 -24.52 -60.94
CA GLY A 197 -9.77 -24.06 -62.18
C GLY A 197 -8.55 -23.15 -61.98
N LEU A 198 -8.03 -23.07 -60.75
CA LEU A 198 -6.89 -22.21 -60.44
C LEU A 198 -5.61 -22.80 -61.05
N LYS A 199 -4.85 -21.95 -61.73
CA LYS A 199 -3.54 -22.28 -62.30
C LYS A 199 -2.45 -21.64 -61.44
N GLY A 200 -1.37 -22.37 -61.20
CA GLY A 200 -0.18 -21.81 -60.55
C GLY A 200 0.05 -22.23 -59.10
N LEU A 201 -0.43 -23.39 -58.66
CA LEU A 201 0.05 -23.96 -57.41
C LEU A 201 1.54 -24.29 -57.56
N GLN A 202 2.40 -23.53 -56.87
CA GLN A 202 3.84 -23.67 -56.93
C GLN A 202 4.39 -24.29 -55.64
N VAL A 203 5.39 -25.15 -55.79
CA VAL A 203 6.18 -25.70 -54.68
C VAL A 203 7.23 -24.67 -54.27
N ASN A 204 6.85 -23.69 -53.46
CA ASN A 204 7.77 -22.68 -52.93
C ASN A 204 7.42 -22.33 -51.47
N ASP A 205 8.35 -21.66 -50.79
CA ASP A 205 8.18 -21.31 -49.37
C ASP A 205 7.01 -20.36 -49.14
N LYS A 206 6.63 -19.56 -50.14
CA LYS A 206 5.47 -18.65 -50.05
C LYS A 206 4.17 -19.44 -49.97
N THR A 207 3.95 -20.40 -50.87
CA THR A 207 2.78 -21.28 -50.87
C THR A 207 2.73 -22.13 -49.61
N ALA A 208 3.87 -22.73 -49.21
CA ALA A 208 3.94 -23.55 -48.01
C ALA A 208 3.63 -22.73 -46.75
N ARG A 209 4.10 -21.48 -46.66
CA ARG A 209 3.76 -20.57 -45.56
C ARG A 209 2.29 -20.17 -45.56
N GLN A 210 1.68 -19.98 -46.73
CA GLN A 210 0.23 -19.72 -46.83
C GLN A 210 -0.59 -20.92 -46.38
N LEU A 211 -0.20 -22.12 -46.80
CA LEU A 211 -0.84 -23.36 -46.39
C LEU A 211 -0.58 -23.72 -44.92
N MET A 212 0.57 -23.39 -44.35
CA MET A 212 0.82 -23.52 -42.90
C MET A 212 -0.21 -22.70 -42.12
N LYS A 213 -0.50 -21.47 -42.56
CA LYS A 213 -1.53 -20.63 -41.93
C LYS A 213 -2.93 -21.23 -42.07
N LEU A 214 -3.22 -21.90 -43.18
CA LEU A 214 -4.54 -22.49 -43.45
C LEU A 214 -4.75 -23.84 -42.75
N LEU A 215 -3.75 -24.70 -42.77
CA LEU A 215 -3.83 -26.11 -42.34
C LEU A 215 -3.26 -26.33 -40.92
N GLY A 216 -2.54 -25.37 -40.36
CA GLY A 216 -1.95 -25.47 -39.02
C GLY A 216 -0.87 -26.54 -38.88
N LYS A 217 -0.22 -26.94 -39.99
CA LYS A 217 0.88 -27.93 -40.01
C LYS A 217 2.22 -27.25 -40.34
N ASP A 218 3.32 -27.90 -39.96
CA ASP A 218 4.68 -27.41 -40.20
C ASP A 218 4.95 -27.07 -41.69
N GLN A 219 5.61 -25.93 -41.93
CA GLN A 219 5.88 -25.42 -43.28
C GLN A 219 6.74 -26.39 -44.11
N GLY A 220 7.77 -26.98 -43.49
CA GLY A 220 8.66 -27.93 -44.15
C GLY A 220 7.88 -29.17 -44.59
N GLY A 221 7.12 -29.75 -43.67
CA GLY A 221 6.24 -30.88 -43.96
C GLY A 221 5.25 -30.59 -45.10
N ILE A 222 4.62 -29.41 -45.13
CA ILE A 222 3.70 -29.04 -46.23
C ILE A 222 4.46 -28.93 -47.57
N LYS A 223 5.63 -28.29 -47.58
CA LYS A 223 6.45 -28.11 -48.78
C LYS A 223 6.89 -29.44 -49.37
N ASP A 224 7.35 -30.35 -48.52
CA ASP A 224 7.81 -31.68 -48.94
C ASP A 224 6.65 -32.49 -49.54
N ASN A 225 5.47 -32.45 -48.90
CA ASN A 225 4.27 -33.12 -49.40
C ASN A 225 3.74 -32.49 -50.71
N LEU A 226 3.78 -31.17 -50.85
CA LEU A 226 3.48 -30.49 -52.12
C LEU A 226 4.45 -30.89 -53.23
N GLN A 227 5.75 -30.98 -52.90
CA GLN A 227 6.77 -31.44 -53.83
C GLN A 227 6.53 -32.87 -54.28
N LEU A 228 6.10 -33.74 -53.37
CA LEU A 228 5.73 -35.12 -53.68
C LEU A 228 4.52 -35.19 -54.63
N ILE A 229 3.51 -34.33 -54.42
CA ILE A 229 2.26 -34.29 -55.20
C ILE A 229 2.46 -33.67 -56.60
N LEU A 230 3.25 -32.59 -56.69
CA LEU A 230 3.42 -31.79 -57.91
C LEU A 230 4.70 -32.10 -58.69
N GLY A 231 5.68 -32.74 -58.04
CA GLY A 231 7.00 -33.02 -58.58
C GLY A 231 7.03 -34.17 -59.59
N LYS A 232 8.23 -34.48 -60.06
CA LYS A 232 8.49 -35.65 -60.91
C LYS A 232 8.36 -36.95 -60.12
N LYS A 233 8.10 -38.06 -60.83
CA LYS A 233 8.00 -39.40 -60.26
C LYS A 233 9.22 -39.69 -59.38
N GLN A 234 8.98 -40.00 -58.11
CA GLN A 234 10.02 -40.35 -57.14
C GLN A 234 10.03 -41.86 -56.94
N GLU A 235 11.22 -42.44 -56.83
CA GLU A 235 11.37 -43.84 -56.42
C GLU A 235 11.03 -43.95 -54.93
N LEU A 236 9.79 -44.35 -54.64
CA LEU A 236 9.31 -44.54 -53.28
C LEU A 236 9.50 -45.99 -52.85
N SER A 237 9.98 -46.17 -51.62
CA SER A 237 10.02 -47.47 -50.97
C SER A 237 8.61 -48.08 -50.85
N GLN A 238 8.54 -49.41 -50.81
CA GLN A 238 7.26 -50.12 -50.69
C GLN A 238 6.45 -49.67 -49.47
N ARG A 239 7.11 -49.43 -48.33
CA ARG A 239 6.46 -48.90 -47.12
C ARG A 239 5.82 -47.53 -47.36
N ASN A 240 6.55 -46.61 -47.98
CA ASN A 240 6.04 -45.27 -48.25
C ASN A 240 4.86 -45.30 -49.24
N ARG A 241 4.90 -46.21 -50.24
CA ARG A 241 3.78 -46.42 -51.17
C ARG A 241 2.51 -46.84 -50.42
N THR A 242 2.62 -47.80 -49.50
CA THR A 242 1.49 -48.24 -48.67
C THR A 242 0.98 -47.11 -47.77
N GLU A 243 1.87 -46.35 -47.13
CA GLU A 243 1.47 -45.21 -46.30
C GLU A 243 0.74 -44.13 -47.11
N ILE A 244 1.24 -43.79 -48.30
CA ILE A 244 0.61 -42.84 -49.24
C ILE A 244 -0.75 -43.35 -49.70
N GLN A 245 -0.86 -44.63 -50.09
CA GLN A 245 -2.13 -45.23 -50.50
C GLN A 245 -3.17 -45.15 -49.39
N ASN A 246 -2.78 -45.41 -48.14
CA ASN A 246 -3.68 -45.23 -46.99
C ASN A 246 -4.13 -43.76 -46.87
N ARG A 247 -3.25 -42.79 -47.10
CA ARG A 247 -3.63 -41.37 -47.08
C ARG A 247 -4.57 -40.97 -48.21
N PHE A 248 -4.45 -41.58 -49.40
CA PHE A 248 -5.43 -41.40 -50.47
C PHE A 248 -6.80 -41.96 -50.06
N ASN A 249 -6.84 -43.15 -49.45
CA ASN A 249 -8.07 -43.74 -48.92
C ASN A 249 -8.72 -42.83 -47.87
N ASP A 250 -7.94 -42.27 -46.94
CA ASP A 250 -8.43 -41.28 -45.95
C ASP A 250 -9.11 -40.07 -46.65
N VAL A 251 -8.52 -39.59 -47.75
CA VAL A 251 -9.05 -38.43 -48.50
C VAL A 251 -10.24 -38.80 -49.38
N TYR A 252 -10.30 -40.02 -49.91
CA TYR A 252 -11.47 -40.52 -50.62
C TYR A 252 -12.68 -40.58 -49.69
N ALA A 253 -12.52 -41.17 -48.50
CA ALA A 253 -13.59 -41.20 -47.50
C ALA A 253 -14.08 -39.79 -47.16
N PHE A 254 -13.15 -38.84 -46.94
CA PHE A 254 -13.48 -37.43 -46.71
C PHE A 254 -14.29 -36.81 -47.86
N PHE A 255 -13.92 -37.04 -49.12
CA PHE A 255 -14.67 -36.49 -50.26
C PHE A 255 -15.97 -37.24 -50.55
N GLU A 256 -16.07 -38.53 -50.23
CA GLU A 256 -17.32 -39.29 -50.30
C GLU A 256 -18.34 -38.74 -49.30
N GLU A 257 -17.92 -38.47 -48.05
CA GLU A 257 -18.75 -37.82 -47.03
C GLU A 257 -19.20 -36.42 -47.46
N LEU A 258 -18.34 -35.65 -48.14
CA LEU A 258 -18.69 -34.34 -48.71
C LEU A 258 -19.52 -34.41 -50.00
N GLY A 259 -19.70 -35.60 -50.60
CA GLY A 259 -20.34 -35.75 -51.90
C GLY A 259 -19.55 -35.13 -53.07
N PHE A 260 -18.23 -34.94 -52.93
CA PHE A 260 -17.38 -34.25 -53.91
C PHE A 260 -16.71 -35.21 -54.89
N SER A 261 -17.50 -35.76 -55.81
CA SER A 261 -17.06 -36.78 -56.78
C SER A 261 -15.97 -36.31 -57.76
N GLU A 262 -15.94 -35.02 -58.11
CA GLU A 262 -14.90 -34.44 -58.96
C GLU A 262 -13.51 -34.55 -58.30
N GLY A 263 -13.42 -34.26 -57.00
CA GLY A 263 -12.19 -34.42 -56.22
C GLY A 263 -11.68 -35.86 -56.21
N ILE A 264 -12.58 -36.84 -56.05
CA ILE A 264 -12.26 -38.27 -56.08
C ILE A 264 -11.68 -38.66 -57.45
N SER A 265 -12.34 -38.25 -58.54
CA SER A 265 -11.86 -38.55 -59.90
C SER A 265 -10.48 -37.96 -60.15
N LEU A 266 -10.25 -36.73 -59.69
CA LEU A 266 -8.99 -36.03 -59.84
C LEU A 266 -7.86 -36.71 -59.07
N LEU A 267 -8.14 -37.16 -57.84
CA LEU A 267 -7.16 -37.86 -57.01
C LEU A 267 -6.87 -39.28 -57.51
N LYS A 268 -7.83 -40.01 -58.07
CA LYS A 268 -7.58 -41.33 -58.71
C LYS A 268 -6.58 -41.23 -59.86
N ASN A 269 -6.71 -40.19 -60.68
CA ASN A 269 -5.76 -39.92 -61.77
C ASN A 269 -4.37 -39.54 -61.26
N MET A 270 -4.30 -38.95 -60.07
CA MET A 270 -3.03 -38.61 -59.43
C MET A 270 -2.38 -39.81 -58.75
N GLU A 271 -3.18 -40.65 -58.08
CA GLU A 271 -2.73 -41.83 -57.35
C GLU A 271 -1.99 -42.84 -58.24
N SER A 272 -2.38 -42.96 -59.52
CA SER A 272 -1.71 -43.83 -60.49
C SER A 272 -0.20 -43.56 -60.60
N LYS A 273 0.24 -42.30 -60.39
CA LYS A 273 1.66 -41.92 -60.38
C LYS A 273 2.48 -42.57 -59.26
N PHE A 274 1.80 -43.02 -58.21
CA PHE A 274 2.42 -43.63 -57.03
C PHE A 274 2.36 -45.17 -57.03
N ARG A 275 1.63 -45.77 -57.97
CA ARG A 275 1.44 -47.23 -58.06
C ARG A 275 2.50 -47.94 -58.89
N GLU A 276 3.08 -47.26 -59.87
CA GLU A 276 4.15 -47.75 -60.74
C GLU A 276 5.55 -47.54 -60.12
#